data_AF-A0A2M7GDX0-F1
#
_entry.id   AF-A0A2M7GDX0-F1
#
_cell.length_a   1.000
_cell.length_b   1.000
_cell.length_c   1.000
_cell.angle_alpha   90.00
_cell.angle_beta   90.00
_cell.angle_gamma   90.00
#
_symmetry.space_group_name_H-M   'P 1'
#
loop_
_entity.id
_entity.type
_entity.pdbx_description
1 polymer ?
#
loop_
_entity_poly.entity_id
_entity_poly.type
_entity_poly.pdbx_seq_one_letter_code
_entity_poly.pdbx_strand_id
1 'polypeptide(L)' 'MSRIINLESAGKERTRLTRAIVLAVRELARQSGPGAESRDLAAYLALSLRAIADTIDVSVAAWEKRGYWVKA' A
#
# COMPACT_ATOMS: atom_id res chain seq x y z
N MET A 1 24.27 8.42 -21.31
CA MET A 1 23.18 8.56 -20.33
C MET A 1 23.12 7.27 -19.52
N SER A 2 23.36 7.31 -18.20
CA SER A 2 23.34 6.11 -17.36
C SER A 2 21.92 5.61 -17.15
N ARG A 3 21.75 4.32 -16.88
CA ARG A 3 20.44 3.69 -16.68
C ARG A 3 19.91 4.07 -15.30
N ILE A 4 18.77 4.77 -15.26
CA ILE A 4 18.03 5.00 -14.01
C ILE A 4 17.26 3.72 -13.67
N ILE A 5 17.60 3.10 -12.54
CA ILE A 5 16.89 1.92 -12.04
C ILE A 5 15.94 2.40 -10.95
N ASN A 6 14.63 2.23 -11.18
CA ASN A 6 13.63 2.55 -10.18
C ASN A 6 13.60 1.43 -9.12
N LEU A 7 14.15 1.72 -7.94
CA LEU A 7 14.25 0.79 -6.81
C LEU A 7 12.92 0.62 -6.07
N GLU A 8 12.03 1.60 -6.18
CA GLU A 8 10.70 1.63 -5.57
C GLU A 8 9.70 0.95 -6.51
N SER A 9 9.44 -0.33 -6.28
CA SER A 9 8.42 -1.07 -7.04
C SER A 9 7.10 -1.10 -6.28
N ALA A 10 5.99 -1.14 -7.02
CA ALA A 10 4.65 -1.34 -6.46
C ALA A 10 4.58 -2.55 -5.48
N GLY A 11 5.34 -3.61 -5.76
CA GLY A 11 5.41 -4.79 -4.88
C GLY A 11 6.13 -4.53 -3.55
N LYS A 12 7.24 -3.77 -3.57
CA LYS A 12 7.95 -3.37 -2.34
C LYS A 12 7.10 -2.43 -1.50
N GLU A 13 6.44 -1.46 -2.13
CA GLU A 13 5.58 -0.52 -1.44
C GLU A 13 4.40 -1.23 -0.75
N ARG A 14 3.71 -2.13 -1.46
CA ARG A 14 2.66 -2.97 -0.86
C ARG A 14 3.17 -3.76 0.33
N THR A 15 4.35 -4.38 0.23
CA THR A 15 4.92 -5.16 1.33
C THR A 15 5.20 -4.29 2.55
N ARG A 16 5.73 -3.08 2.35
CA ARG A 16 6.00 -2.11 3.42
C ARG A 16 4.69 -1.67 4.09
N LEU A 17 3.71 -1.23 3.30
CA LEU A 17 2.41 -0.76 3.80
C LEU A 17 1.66 -1.86 4.55
N THR A 18 1.65 -3.09 4.05
CA THR A 18 1.02 -4.23 4.75
C THR A 18 1.62 -4.45 6.14
N ARG A 19 2.96 -4.38 6.27
CA ARG A 19 3.62 -4.51 7.59
C ARG A 19 3.26 -3.35 8.51
N ALA A 20 3.24 -2.13 7.98
CA ALA A 20 2.89 -0.94 8.76
C ALA A 20 1.43 -0.95 9.22
N ILE A 21 0.50 -1.41 8.37
CA ILE A 21 -0.90 -1.65 8.71
C ILE A 21 -1.02 -2.61 9.90
N VAL A 22 -0.28 -3.73 9.89
CA VAL A 22 -0.30 -4.69 11.02
C VAL A 22 0.13 -4.02 12.33
N LEU A 23 1.16 -3.17 12.29
CA LEU A 23 1.60 -2.41 13.47
C LEU A 23 0.53 -1.42 13.93
N ALA A 24 -0.03 -0.63 13.01
CA ALA A 24 -1.08 0.35 13.32
C ALA A 24 -2.35 -0.31 13.90
N VAL A 25 -2.77 -1.46 13.39
CA VAL A 25 -3.89 -2.25 13.94
C VAL A 25 -3.57 -2.73 15.36
N ARG A 26 -2.35 -3.20 15.62
CA ARG A 26 -1.94 -3.62 16.96
C ARG A 26 -1.95 -2.45 17.94
N GLU A 27 -1.45 -1.28 17.53
CA GLU A 27 -1.52 -0.09 18.39
C GLU A 27 -2.95 0.36 18.64
N LEU A 28 -3.81 0.34 17.61
CA LEU A 28 -5.21 0.70 17.77
C LEU A 28 -5.92 -0.25 18.76
N ALA A 29 -5.63 -1.55 18.69
CA ALA A 29 -6.18 -2.56 19.60
C ALA A 29 -5.67 -2.43 21.05
N ARG A 30 -4.54 -1.74 21.28
CA ARG A 30 -4.01 -1.46 22.62
C ARG A 30 -4.66 -0.24 23.28
N GLN A 31 -5.39 0.59 22.53
CA GLN A 31 -6.03 1.76 23.11
C GLN A 31 -7.22 1.36 23.99
N SER A 32 -7.37 2.02 25.14
CA SER A 32 -8.45 1.77 26.10
C SER A 32 -9.81 2.32 25.65
N GLY A 33 -9.83 3.14 24.60
CA GLY A 33 -11.03 3.66 23.98
C GLY A 33 -10.73 4.63 22.83
N PRO A 34 -11.76 5.08 22.09
CA PRO A 34 -11.58 5.97 20.95
C PRO A 34 -11.07 7.36 21.37
N GLY A 35 -9.87 7.72 20.92
CA GLY A 35 -9.19 8.99 21.18
C GLY A 35 -8.72 9.70 19.91
N ALA A 36 -7.94 10.78 20.08
CA ALA A 36 -7.31 11.47 18.96
C ALA A 36 -6.35 10.53 18.20
N GLU A 37 -5.49 9.83 18.95
CA GLU A 37 -4.57 8.84 18.38
C GLU A 37 -5.30 7.69 17.67
N SER A 38 -6.45 7.22 18.20
CA SER A 38 -7.25 6.21 17.49
C SER A 38 -7.72 6.70 16.12
N ARG A 39 -8.10 7.98 16.02
CA ARG A 39 -8.55 8.60 14.76
C ARG A 39 -7.39 8.75 13.78
N ASP A 40 -6.21 9.10 14.27
CA ASP A 40 -5.00 9.20 13.44
C ASP A 40 -4.59 7.82 12.91
N LEU A 41 -4.61 6.78 13.76
CA LEU A 41 -4.37 5.41 13.34
C LEU A 41 -5.42 4.93 12.32
N ALA A 42 -6.70 5.25 12.52
CA ALA A 42 -7.75 4.92 11.56
C ALA A 42 -7.56 5.63 10.21
N ALA A 43 -7.18 6.92 10.24
CA ALA A 43 -6.86 7.67 9.03
C ALA A 43 -5.64 7.07 8.30
N TYR A 44 -4.58 6.74 9.05
CA TYR A 44 -3.40 6.08 8.51
C TYR A 44 -3.73 4.74 7.84
N LEU A 45 -4.57 3.92 8.47
CA LEU A 45 -5.03 2.65 7.93
C LEU A 45 -5.81 2.85 6.62
N ALA A 46 -6.77 3.79 6.59
CA ALA A 46 -7.56 4.08 5.40
C ALA A 46 -6.69 4.56 4.22
N LEU A 47 -5.74 5.47 4.48
CA LEU A 47 -4.81 5.98 3.47
C LEU A 47 -3.85 4.89 2.97
N SER A 48 -3.33 4.05 3.86
CA SER A 48 -2.44 2.95 3.49
C SER A 48 -3.15 1.91 2.63
N LEU A 49 -4.40 1.58 2.95
CA LEU A 49 -5.22 0.67 2.15
C LEU A 49 -5.55 1.26 0.77
N ARG A 50 -5.86 2.56 0.70
CA ARG A 50 -6.04 3.25 -0.59
C ARG A 50 -4.76 3.20 -1.42
N ALA A 51 -3.60 3.53 -0.83
CA ALA A 51 -2.32 3.49 -1.53
C ALA A 51 -2.01 2.07 -2.07
N ILE A 52 -2.32 1.01 -1.32
CA ILE A 52 -2.21 -0.37 -1.81
C ILE A 52 -3.15 -0.59 -3.00
N ALA A 53 -4.41 -0.14 -2.94
CA ALA A 53 -5.36 -0.28 -4.05
C ALA A 53 -4.86 0.42 -5.33
N ASP A 54 -4.31 1.62 -5.20
CA ASP A 54 -3.80 2.41 -6.34
C ASP A 54 -2.61 1.71 -7.03
N THR A 55 -1.89 0.83 -6.33
CA THR A 55 -0.83 0.03 -6.96
C THR A 55 -1.35 -1.07 -7.89
N ILE A 56 -2.65 -1.41 -7.86
CA ILE A 56 -3.24 -2.45 -8.71
C ILE A 56 -3.09 -2.04 -10.18
N ASP A 57 -3.47 -0.82 -10.53
CA ASP A 57 -3.39 -0.28 -11.89
C ASP A 57 -1.96 -0.28 -12.42
N VAL A 58 -0.99 0.09 -11.57
CA VAL A 58 0.44 0.05 -11.91
C VAL A 58 0.90 -1.38 -12.21
N SER A 59 0.46 -2.36 -11.41
CA SER A 59 0.78 -3.76 -11.70
C SER A 59 0.07 -4.29 -12.95
N VAL A 60 -1.18 -3.91 -13.21
CA VAL A 60 -1.91 -4.33 -14.42
C VAL A 60 -1.21 -3.78 -15.68
N ALA A 61 -0.92 -2.49 -15.73
CA ALA A 61 -0.23 -1.86 -16.86
C ALA A 61 1.12 -2.52 -17.18
N ALA A 62 1.87 -2.94 -16.15
CA ALA A 62 3.13 -3.65 -16.33
C ALA A 62 2.97 -5.05 -16.94
N TRP A 63 1.82 -5.70 -16.75
CA TRP A 63 1.50 -7.02 -17.32
C TRP A 63 0.85 -6.91 -18.71
N GLU A 64 0.01 -5.89 -18.94
CA GLU A 64 -0.55 -5.56 -20.26
C GLU A 64 0.57 -5.22 -21.26
N LYS A 65 1.56 -4.43 -20.85
CA LYS A 65 2.73 -4.12 -21.69
C LYS A 65 3.55 -5.37 -22.06
N ARG A 66 3.44 -6.45 -21.27
CA ARG A 66 4.09 -7.75 -21.54
C ARG A 66 3.20 -8.71 -22.33
N GLY A 67 1.96 -8.33 -22.66
CA GLY A 67 1.02 -9.15 -23.42
C GLY A 67 0.45 -10.35 -22.66
N TYR A 68 0.63 -10.43 -21.34
CA TYR A 68 0.18 -11.58 -20.53
C TYR A 68 -1.25 -11.46 -20.03
N TRP A 69 -1.84 -10.27 -20.12
CA TRP A 69 -3.21 -9.99 -19.70
C TRP A 69 -3.83 -9.02 -20.72
N VAL A 70 -4.98 -9.40 -21.27
CA VAL A 70 -5.88 -8.53 -22.04
C VAL A 70 -7.22 -8.67 -21.36
N LYS A 71 -7.74 -7.60 -20.74
CA LYS A 71 -9.15 -7.61 -20.34
C LYS A 71 -9.98 -7.61 -21.63
N ALA A 72 -10.83 -8.63 -21.78
CA ALA A 72 -11.92 -8.60 -22.76
C ALA A 72 -12.86 -7.42 -22.46
#